data_AF-A0A1M5TVZ9-F1
#
_entry.id   AF-A0A1M5TVZ9-F1
#
_cell.length_a   1.000
_cell.length_b   1.000
_cell.length_c   1.000
_cell.angle_alpha   90.00
_cell.angle_beta   90.00
_cell.angle_gamma   90.00
#
_symmetry.space_group_name_H-M   'P 1'
#
loop_
_entity.id
_entity.type
_entity.pdbx_description
1 polymer ?
#
loop_
_entity_poly.entity_id
_entity_poly.type
_entity_poly.pdbx_seq_one_letter_code
_entity_poly.pdbx_strand_id
1 'polypeptide(L)'
;MLTFEQAKKIVSDRLANSNFSGDDSLIILDQFTIEKPYAWIFCYTSRLYHETKETQYAIAGNSPIIVDKQTGKQTQYGSSYSLEKIIELYEEEQKIWNLILIGNNFFDNTKLLLLKTKLGLSNEKLMQFKKNITSPFDKGSELRLTLLKKELSEIGIETELKLS
;
A
#
# COMPACT_ATOMS: atom_id res chain seq x y z
N MET A 1 -10.67 11.02 -9.40
CA MET A 1 -9.71 10.78 -8.31
C MET A 1 -9.66 11.97 -7.35
N LEU A 2 -9.65 11.74 -6.04
CA LEU A 2 -9.59 12.77 -4.99
C LEU A 2 -8.16 13.30 -4.78
N THR A 3 -8.04 14.60 -4.48
CA THR A 3 -6.77 15.19 -4.02
C THR A 3 -6.44 14.74 -2.59
N PHE A 4 -5.17 14.91 -2.18
CA PHE A 4 -4.77 14.69 -0.79
C PHE A 4 -5.63 15.54 0.17
N GLU A 5 -5.77 16.85 -0.06
CA GLU A 5 -6.59 17.72 0.79
C GLU A 5 -8.09 17.38 0.76
N GLN A 6 -8.63 16.86 -0.34
CA GLN A 6 -10.02 16.38 -0.36
C GLN A 6 -10.18 15.08 0.43
N ALA A 7 -9.28 14.11 0.27
CA ALA A 7 -9.30 12.86 1.03
C ALA A 7 -9.02 13.11 2.53
N LYS A 8 -8.10 14.04 2.82
CA LYS A 8 -7.78 14.55 4.16
C LYS A 8 -8.94 15.33 4.77
N LYS A 9 -9.70 16.10 3.99
CA LYS A 9 -10.95 16.74 4.46
C LYS A 9 -12.04 15.70 4.70
N ILE A 10 -12.22 14.72 3.81
CA ILE A 10 -13.15 13.59 4.00
C ILE A 10 -12.85 12.82 5.31
N VAL A 11 -11.58 12.63 5.62
CA VAL A 11 -11.14 12.06 6.91
C VAL A 11 -11.32 13.05 8.06
N SER A 12 -10.88 14.31 7.93
CA SER A 12 -11.01 15.34 8.97
C SER A 12 -12.45 15.62 9.36
N ASP A 13 -13.37 15.65 8.39
CA ASP A 13 -14.81 15.78 8.60
C ASP A 13 -15.35 14.56 9.35
N ARG A 14 -14.93 13.33 8.99
CA ARG A 14 -15.30 12.11 9.73
C ARG A 14 -14.76 12.11 11.16
N LEU A 15 -13.53 12.56 11.36
CA LEU A 15 -12.88 12.64 12.66
C LEU A 15 -13.51 13.72 13.54
N ALA A 16 -13.85 14.89 12.99
CA ALA A 16 -14.55 15.97 13.68
C ALA A 16 -16.02 15.64 14.00
N ASN A 17 -16.68 14.81 13.18
CA ASN A 17 -18.01 14.25 13.46
C ASN A 17 -17.96 13.00 14.37
N SER A 18 -16.81 12.63 14.92
CA SER A 18 -16.70 11.55 15.89
C SER A 18 -16.76 12.10 17.32
N ASN A 19 -17.63 11.52 18.16
CA ASN A 19 -17.79 11.90 19.56
C ASN A 19 -16.64 11.31 20.42
N PHE A 20 -15.40 11.65 20.08
CA PHE A 20 -14.20 10.99 20.63
C PHE A 20 -13.95 11.35 22.11
N SER A 21 -13.83 12.64 22.43
CA SER A 21 -13.98 13.17 23.80
C SER A 21 -14.32 14.67 23.72
N GLY A 22 -14.48 15.35 24.87
CA GLY A 22 -14.87 16.77 24.91
C GLY A 22 -13.75 17.74 24.53
N ASP A 23 -12.59 17.61 25.20
CA ASP A 23 -11.48 18.58 25.09
C ASP A 23 -10.34 18.10 24.16
N ASP A 24 -10.39 16.84 23.70
CA ASP A 24 -9.40 16.27 22.77
C ASP A 24 -9.98 16.13 21.36
N SER A 25 -9.11 16.12 20.36
CA SER A 25 -9.50 15.98 18.95
C SER A 25 -8.61 14.97 18.23
N LEU A 26 -9.23 14.23 17.30
CA LEU A 26 -8.50 13.30 16.45
C LEU A 26 -7.77 14.05 15.34
N ILE A 27 -6.44 13.96 15.34
CA ILE A 27 -5.57 14.59 14.34
C ILE A 27 -4.96 13.53 13.41
N ILE A 28 -4.83 13.89 12.14
CA ILE A 28 -4.15 13.08 11.13
C ILE A 28 -2.63 13.21 11.35
N LEU A 29 -1.94 12.08 11.33
CA LEU A 29 -0.48 12.02 11.38
C LEU A 29 0.07 12.04 9.96
N ASP A 30 0.29 13.25 9.43
CA ASP A 30 0.76 13.46 8.06
C ASP A 30 2.06 12.68 7.77
N GLN A 31 3.00 12.61 8.72
CA GLN A 31 4.26 11.86 8.57
C GLN A 31 4.12 10.33 8.55
N PHE A 32 2.93 9.78 8.85
CA PHE A 32 2.63 8.34 8.76
C PHE A 32 1.50 8.03 7.78
N THR A 33 1.06 9.00 6.97
CA THR A 33 0.07 8.75 5.93
C THR A 33 0.74 8.05 4.74
N ILE A 34 0.30 6.83 4.44
CA ILE A 34 0.82 6.08 3.29
C ILE A 34 -0.02 6.40 2.05
N GLU A 35 0.66 6.80 0.98
CA GLU A 35 0.08 6.82 -0.36
C GLU A 35 0.21 5.44 -1.03
N LYS A 36 -0.86 4.98 -1.69
CA LYS A 36 -0.84 3.84 -2.60
C LYS A 36 -1.45 4.23 -3.96
N PRO A 37 -1.23 3.44 -5.03
CA PRO A 37 -1.78 3.77 -6.35
C PRO A 37 -3.31 3.90 -6.38
N TYR A 38 -4.01 3.05 -5.62
CA TYR A 38 -5.47 2.93 -5.55
C TYR A 38 -6.12 3.68 -4.38
N ALA A 39 -5.36 4.14 -3.38
CA ALA A 39 -5.92 4.77 -2.18
C ALA A 39 -4.96 5.70 -1.43
N TRP A 40 -5.52 6.48 -0.50
CA TRP A 40 -4.81 7.14 0.59
C TRP A 40 -5.06 6.38 1.89
N ILE A 41 -4.03 6.16 2.71
CA ILE A 41 -4.16 5.47 4.01
C ILE A 41 -3.73 6.41 5.13
N PHE A 42 -4.72 7.06 5.75
CA PHE A 42 -4.50 8.07 6.79
C PHE A 42 -4.39 7.44 8.17
N CYS A 43 -3.21 7.53 8.77
CA CYS A 43 -3.02 7.28 10.20
C CYS A 43 -3.51 8.51 10.99
N TYR A 44 -4.19 8.29 12.11
CA TYR A 44 -4.64 9.36 13.01
C TYR A 44 -4.45 8.96 14.47
N THR A 45 -4.35 9.95 15.35
CA THR A 45 -4.26 9.77 16.80
C THR A 45 -4.88 10.95 17.56
N SER A 46 -4.89 10.87 18.89
CA SER A 46 -5.34 11.96 19.77
C SER A 46 -4.35 13.13 19.70
N ARG A 47 -4.85 14.38 19.71
CA ARG A 47 -3.98 15.55 19.77
C ARG A 47 -3.21 15.58 21.09
N LEU A 48 -3.91 15.39 22.20
CA LEU A 48 -3.31 15.42 23.53
C LEU A 48 -2.27 14.30 23.70
N TYR A 49 -2.52 13.09 23.16
CA TYR A 49 -1.52 12.02 23.11
C TYR A 49 -0.33 12.36 22.22
N HIS A 50 -0.56 13.01 21.07
CA HIS A 50 0.54 13.41 20.20
C HIS A 50 1.44 14.47 20.84
N GLU A 51 0.89 15.40 21.61
CA GLU A 51 1.61 16.49 22.25
C GLU A 51 2.28 16.05 23.57
N THR A 52 1.53 15.40 24.47
CA THR A 52 1.99 15.05 25.83
C THR A 52 2.67 13.67 25.95
N LYS A 53 2.35 12.74 25.04
CA LYS A 53 2.64 11.29 25.12
C LYS A 53 1.99 10.55 26.31
N GLU A 54 1.07 11.18 27.06
CA GLU A 54 0.42 10.55 28.20
C GLU A 54 -0.59 9.48 27.78
N THR A 55 -0.43 8.26 28.31
CA THR A 55 -1.23 7.09 27.93
C THR A 55 -2.73 7.24 28.16
N GLN A 56 -3.17 8.15 29.04
CA GLN A 56 -4.61 8.43 29.25
C GLN A 56 -5.32 8.98 28.01
N TYR A 57 -4.58 9.62 27.10
CA TYR A 57 -5.11 10.12 25.82
C TYR A 57 -4.88 9.13 24.65
N ALA A 58 -4.18 8.01 24.88
CA ALA A 58 -3.88 7.05 23.82
C ALA A 58 -5.16 6.35 23.34
N ILE A 59 -5.36 6.30 22.01
CA ILE A 59 -6.59 5.70 21.46
C ILE A 59 -6.53 4.18 21.57
N ALA A 60 -7.48 3.61 22.33
CA ALA A 60 -7.79 2.20 22.23
C ALA A 60 -8.50 1.90 20.88
N GLY A 61 -7.80 1.25 19.96
CA GLY A 61 -8.41 0.73 18.73
C GLY A 61 -8.64 1.74 17.60
N ASN A 62 -7.74 2.70 17.40
CA ASN A 62 -7.68 3.44 16.13
C ASN A 62 -7.22 2.54 14.98
N SER A 63 -7.80 2.73 13.79
CA SER A 63 -7.45 1.99 12.57
C SER A 63 -7.25 2.99 11.43
N PRO A 64 -6.14 2.94 10.67
CA PRO A 64 -5.95 3.77 9.49
C PRO A 64 -7.17 3.79 8.56
N ILE A 65 -7.59 5.00 8.15
CA ILE A 65 -8.72 5.15 7.22
C ILE A 65 -8.16 5.07 5.81
N ILE A 66 -8.60 4.06 5.05
CA ILE A 66 -8.35 4.00 3.63
C ILE A 66 -9.45 4.77 2.90
N VAL A 67 -9.06 5.78 2.12
CA VAL A 67 -9.97 6.48 1.20
C VAL A 67 -9.72 5.94 -0.20
N ASP A 68 -10.72 5.28 -0.79
CA ASP A 68 -10.68 4.92 -2.20
C ASP A 68 -10.49 6.18 -3.03
N LYS A 69 -9.42 6.18 -3.82
CA LYS A 69 -9.00 7.37 -4.55
C LYS A 69 -10.03 7.78 -5.61
N GLN A 70 -10.87 6.88 -6.14
CA GLN A 70 -11.81 7.22 -7.21
C GLN A 70 -13.16 7.73 -6.71
N THR A 71 -13.75 7.04 -5.74
CA THR A 71 -15.14 7.21 -5.29
C THR A 71 -15.27 8.00 -4.00
N GLY A 72 -14.19 8.13 -3.21
CA GLY A 72 -14.27 8.63 -1.83
C GLY A 72 -14.92 7.66 -0.85
N LYS A 73 -15.21 6.42 -1.27
CA LYS A 73 -15.58 5.32 -0.37
C LYS A 73 -14.48 5.17 0.66
N GLN A 74 -14.83 5.38 1.92
CA GLN A 74 -13.92 5.22 3.03
C GLN A 74 -14.04 3.80 3.58
N THR A 75 -12.97 3.02 3.53
CA THR A 75 -12.92 1.70 4.14
C THR A 75 -12.00 1.71 5.35
N GLN A 76 -12.50 1.21 6.48
CA GLN A 76 -11.72 0.89 7.67
C GLN A 76 -11.85 -0.61 7.94
N TYR A 77 -10.81 -1.17 8.55
CA TYR A 77 -10.79 -2.56 9.00
C TYR A 77 -10.53 -2.56 10.51
N GLY A 78 -10.59 -3.73 11.16
CA GLY A 78 -10.28 -3.85 12.59
C GLY A 78 -8.91 -3.24 12.93
N SER A 79 -8.85 -2.42 13.99
CA SER A 79 -7.62 -1.82 14.53
C SER A 79 -6.63 -2.85 15.10
N SER A 80 -7.05 -4.11 15.20
CA SER A 80 -6.19 -5.27 15.45
C SER A 80 -5.34 -5.69 14.23
N TYR A 81 -5.54 -5.08 13.06
CA TYR A 81 -4.70 -5.29 11.87
C TYR A 81 -3.57 -4.26 11.77
N SER A 82 -2.43 -4.67 11.20
CA SER A 82 -1.35 -3.74 10.87
C SER A 82 -1.69 -2.88 9.64
N LEU A 83 -0.93 -1.80 9.46
CA LEU A 83 -1.05 -0.87 8.34
C LEU A 83 -0.91 -1.59 6.98
N GLU A 84 0.04 -2.52 6.88
CA GLU A 84 0.29 -3.35 5.68
C GLU A 84 -0.88 -4.31 5.40
N LYS A 85 -1.51 -4.84 6.45
CA LYS A 85 -2.66 -5.74 6.30
C LYS A 85 -3.94 -4.98 5.94
N ILE A 86 -4.12 -3.77 6.47
CA ILE A 86 -5.20 -2.86 6.11
C ILE A 86 -5.10 -2.48 4.63
N ILE A 87 -3.89 -2.15 4.20
CA ILE A 87 -3.51 -1.96 2.79
C ILE A 87 -3.90 -3.20 1.96
N GLU A 88 -3.47 -4.41 2.33
CA GLU A 88 -3.70 -5.65 1.57
C GLU A 88 -5.18 -6.10 1.51
N LEU A 89 -5.95 -5.90 2.58
CA LEU A 89 -7.37 -6.27 2.62
C LEU A 89 -8.19 -5.45 1.62
N TYR A 90 -8.04 -4.13 1.67
CA TYR A 90 -8.62 -3.21 0.71
C TYR A 90 -8.26 -3.58 -0.72
N GLU A 91 -6.98 -3.86 -0.92
CA GLU A 91 -6.37 -4.18 -2.19
C GLU A 91 -7.07 -5.36 -2.90
N GLU A 92 -7.32 -6.46 -2.19
CA GLU A 92 -7.98 -7.64 -2.77
C GLU A 92 -9.50 -7.49 -2.84
N GLU A 93 -10.14 -6.78 -1.90
CA GLU A 93 -11.57 -6.46 -1.98
C GLU A 93 -11.92 -5.64 -3.23
N GLN A 94 -11.06 -4.69 -3.62
CA GLN A 94 -11.30 -3.83 -4.78
C GLN A 94 -10.85 -4.45 -6.12
N LYS A 95 -10.08 -5.55 -6.12
CA LYS A 95 -9.55 -6.29 -7.29
C LYS A 95 -9.00 -5.43 -8.44
N ILE A 96 -7.68 -5.33 -8.57
CA ILE A 96 -7.03 -4.99 -9.85
C ILE A 96 -6.23 -6.21 -10.33
N TRP A 97 -5.26 -6.04 -11.24
CA TRP A 97 -4.60 -7.12 -11.99
C TRP A 97 -3.06 -7.18 -11.92
N ASN A 98 -2.43 -8.27 -12.41
CA ASN A 98 -1.05 -8.79 -12.14
C ASN A 98 -0.02 -8.59 -13.27
N LEU A 99 1.30 -8.65 -12.99
CA LEU A 99 2.41 -8.78 -13.97
C LEU A 99 3.29 -10.03 -13.67
N ILE A 100 3.61 -10.87 -14.66
CA ILE A 100 4.24 -12.23 -14.52
C ILE A 100 5.52 -12.41 -15.33
N LEU A 101 6.33 -13.49 -15.16
CA LEU A 101 7.47 -13.90 -16.03
C LEU A 101 7.09 -14.82 -17.23
N ILE A 102 7.98 -14.97 -18.22
CA ILE A 102 8.00 -15.87 -19.41
C ILE A 102 9.48 -16.06 -19.88
N GLY A 103 9.81 -17.16 -20.57
CA GLY A 103 11.08 -17.39 -21.30
C GLY A 103 12.30 -17.72 -20.43
N ASN A 104 13.34 -18.40 -20.95
CA ASN A 104 14.52 -18.80 -20.14
C ASN A 104 15.65 -17.74 -20.07
N ASN A 105 15.44 -16.54 -20.61
CA ASN A 105 16.53 -15.73 -21.18
C ASN A 105 17.34 -14.88 -20.16
N PHE A 106 17.22 -15.15 -18.85
CA PHE A 106 17.72 -14.31 -17.75
C PHE A 106 19.02 -14.78 -17.08
N PHE A 107 19.59 -15.93 -17.47
CA PHE A 107 20.52 -16.61 -16.56
C PHE A 107 21.89 -15.92 -16.34
N ASP A 108 22.15 -14.82 -17.05
CA ASP A 108 23.27 -13.89 -16.87
C ASP A 108 23.25 -13.12 -15.53
N ASN A 109 24.44 -12.85 -14.97
CA ASN A 109 24.62 -12.09 -13.73
C ASN A 109 24.33 -10.58 -13.88
N THR A 110 24.48 -10.01 -15.08
CA THR A 110 24.22 -8.59 -15.35
C THR A 110 22.72 -8.29 -15.27
N LYS A 111 21.91 -9.16 -15.89
CA LYS A 111 20.44 -9.18 -15.75
C LYS A 111 20.00 -9.38 -14.31
N LEU A 112 20.64 -10.29 -13.56
CA LEU A 112 20.37 -10.44 -12.13
C LEU A 112 20.67 -9.15 -11.32
N LEU A 113 21.64 -8.33 -11.73
CA LEU A 113 22.00 -7.15 -10.94
C LEU A 113 21.03 -5.97 -11.14
N LEU A 114 20.50 -5.74 -12.36
CA LEU A 114 19.52 -4.67 -12.60
C LEU A 114 18.15 -4.94 -11.96
N LEU A 115 17.75 -6.21 -11.92
CA LEU A 115 16.53 -6.67 -11.26
C LEU A 115 16.48 -6.25 -9.78
N LYS A 116 17.65 -6.27 -9.12
CA LYS A 116 17.80 -5.88 -7.71
C LYS A 116 17.47 -4.41 -7.47
N THR A 117 17.98 -3.56 -8.36
CA THR A 117 18.12 -2.12 -8.10
C THR A 117 16.88 -1.32 -8.47
N LYS A 118 16.25 -1.55 -9.64
CA LYS A 118 15.04 -0.80 -10.02
C LYS A 118 13.88 -1.00 -9.03
N LEU A 119 13.78 -2.19 -8.45
CA LEU A 119 12.63 -2.65 -7.68
C LEU A 119 12.71 -2.43 -6.16
N GLY A 120 13.78 -1.80 -5.68
CA GLY A 120 14.04 -1.62 -4.25
C GLY A 120 14.28 -2.94 -3.49
N LEU A 121 15.03 -3.88 -4.07
CA LEU A 121 15.14 -5.27 -3.58
C LEU A 121 16.51 -5.66 -3.02
N SER A 122 16.50 -6.75 -2.24
CA SER A 122 17.69 -7.55 -1.94
C SER A 122 18.08 -8.44 -3.13
N ASN A 123 19.17 -9.20 -3.01
CA ASN A 123 19.60 -10.20 -4.00
C ASN A 123 18.59 -11.37 -4.22
N GLU A 124 17.49 -11.47 -3.45
CA GLU A 124 16.75 -12.73 -3.27
C GLU A 124 15.43 -12.83 -4.06
N LYS A 125 14.67 -11.73 -4.21
CA LYS A 125 13.54 -11.60 -5.14
C LYS A 125 14.07 -11.55 -6.60
N LEU A 126 14.77 -12.61 -6.97
CA LEU A 126 15.80 -12.55 -8.01
C LEU A 126 16.26 -13.94 -8.44
N MET A 127 16.87 -14.71 -7.53
CA MET A 127 17.07 -16.15 -7.75
C MET A 127 15.72 -16.88 -7.86
N GLN A 128 14.68 -16.37 -7.20
CA GLN A 128 13.30 -16.84 -7.35
C GLN A 128 12.81 -16.70 -8.80
N PHE A 129 12.98 -15.53 -9.41
CA PHE A 129 12.64 -15.26 -10.82
C PHE A 129 13.60 -15.91 -11.82
N LYS A 130 14.60 -16.67 -11.34
CA LYS A 130 15.46 -17.53 -12.17
C LYS A 130 14.88 -18.93 -12.37
N LYS A 131 14.34 -19.54 -11.30
CA LYS A 131 13.76 -20.89 -11.35
C LYS A 131 12.34 -20.93 -11.92
N ASN A 132 11.57 -19.83 -11.81
CA ASN A 132 10.16 -19.82 -12.20
C ASN A 132 9.77 -18.60 -13.03
N ILE A 133 8.92 -18.91 -14.03
CA ILE A 133 8.95 -18.28 -15.35
C ILE A 133 7.51 -18.09 -15.90
N THR A 134 6.46 -18.24 -15.07
CA THR A 134 5.04 -18.01 -15.47
C THR A 134 4.18 -17.47 -14.31
N SER A 135 4.82 -17.03 -13.23
CA SER A 135 4.18 -16.57 -11.98
C SER A 135 4.23 -15.05 -11.84
N PRO A 136 3.19 -14.39 -11.27
CA PRO A 136 3.22 -12.96 -11.07
C PRO A 136 4.27 -12.55 -10.03
N PHE A 137 4.73 -11.31 -10.13
CA PHE A 137 6.10 -10.93 -9.77
C PHE A 137 6.26 -10.17 -8.41
N ASP A 138 5.23 -9.51 -7.83
CA ASP A 138 5.31 -8.89 -6.48
C ASP A 138 4.16 -9.16 -5.46
N LYS A 139 3.21 -8.23 -5.16
CA LYS A 139 1.75 -8.46 -4.80
C LYS A 139 0.90 -7.25 -4.41
N GLY A 140 -0.07 -6.86 -5.27
CA GLY A 140 -1.20 -5.97 -4.93
C GLY A 140 -2.28 -6.70 -4.11
N SER A 141 -3.58 -6.52 -4.27
CA SER A 141 -4.46 -5.92 -5.31
C SER A 141 -4.31 -6.52 -6.70
N GLU A 142 -3.59 -7.64 -6.80
CA GLU A 142 -2.71 -7.98 -7.93
C GLU A 142 -1.74 -6.83 -8.38
N LEU A 143 -2.12 -5.54 -8.30
CA LEU A 143 -1.51 -4.35 -8.88
C LEU A 143 -0.02 -4.13 -8.63
N ARG A 144 0.49 -4.38 -7.42
CA ARG A 144 1.93 -4.33 -7.15
C ARG A 144 2.67 -5.46 -7.89
N LEU A 145 2.05 -6.64 -8.16
CA LEU A 145 2.60 -7.56 -9.17
C LEU A 145 2.64 -6.77 -10.52
N THR A 146 1.54 -6.09 -10.97
CA THR A 146 1.39 -5.20 -12.19
C THR A 146 2.41 -4.07 -12.40
N LEU A 147 3.34 -3.81 -11.49
CA LEU A 147 4.43 -2.86 -11.77
C LEU A 147 5.73 -3.54 -12.19
N LEU A 148 5.97 -4.76 -11.71
CA LEU A 148 7.29 -5.36 -11.80
C LEU A 148 7.67 -5.82 -13.24
N LYS A 149 6.83 -6.58 -13.99
CA LYS A 149 7.22 -7.26 -15.27
C LYS A 149 7.95 -6.40 -16.30
N LYS A 150 7.56 -5.15 -16.52
CA LYS A 150 8.05 -4.47 -17.71
C LYS A 150 9.54 -4.16 -17.60
N GLU A 151 10.02 -4.02 -16.36
CA GLU A 151 11.42 -3.80 -16.04
C GLU A 151 12.32 -5.02 -16.32
N LEU A 152 11.80 -6.23 -16.14
CA LEU A 152 12.42 -7.47 -16.61
C LEU A 152 12.59 -7.46 -18.13
N SER A 153 11.53 -7.09 -18.86
CA SER A 153 11.49 -7.18 -20.31
C SER A 153 12.62 -6.41 -20.99
N GLU A 154 12.99 -5.24 -20.46
CA GLU A 154 14.05 -4.38 -20.98
C GLU A 154 15.45 -4.97 -20.78
N ILE A 155 15.69 -5.68 -19.67
CA ILE A 155 16.89 -6.50 -19.46
C ILE A 155 16.76 -7.88 -20.14
N GLY A 156 15.84 -8.04 -21.08
CA GLY A 156 15.67 -9.23 -21.91
C GLY A 156 15.15 -10.42 -21.11
N ILE A 157 14.03 -10.23 -20.42
CA ILE A 157 13.36 -11.23 -19.57
C ILE A 157 11.85 -11.13 -19.81
N GLU A 158 11.25 -12.09 -20.52
CA GLU A 158 9.84 -12.02 -20.98
C GLU A 158 8.83 -12.28 -19.85
N THR A 159 7.54 -11.99 -20.08
CA THR A 159 6.62 -11.65 -18.99
C THR A 159 5.08 -11.59 -19.30
N GLU A 160 4.19 -12.03 -18.37
CA GLU A 160 2.67 -12.09 -18.26
C GLU A 160 1.85 -10.84 -17.82
N LEU A 161 0.52 -10.73 -18.05
CA LEU A 161 -0.41 -9.89 -17.26
C LEU A 161 -1.68 -10.69 -16.90
N LYS A 162 -2.36 -10.47 -15.75
CA LYS A 162 -3.74 -11.00 -15.52
C LYS A 162 -4.82 -9.89 -15.42
N LEU A 163 -5.98 -10.09 -14.83
CA LEU A 163 -7.30 -9.59 -15.35
C LEU A 163 -8.19 -8.36 -14.64
N SER A 164 -8.69 -8.01 -15.94
CA SER A 164 -8.94 -6.80 -16.79
C SER A 164 -7.69 -5.99 -17.17
#